data_AF-A0A8D8DWJ1-F1
#
_entry.id   AF-A0A8D8DWJ1-F1
#
_cell.length_a   1.000
_cell.length_b   1.000
_cell.length_c   1.000
_cell.angle_alpha   90.00
_cell.angle_beta   90.00
_cell.angle_gamma   90.00
#
_symmetry.space_group_name_H-M   'P 1'
#
loop_
_entity.id
_entity.type
_entity.pdbx_description
1 polymer ?
#
loop_
_entity_poly.entity_id
_entity_poly.type
_entity_poly.pdbx_seq_one_letter_code
_entity_poly.pdbx_strand_id
1 'polypeptide(L)'
;MPALAQKLLVLRSHLLSLVAGHQRSSSFHQAAARYRPSGPPKLSPYDVNCILRGNEHTQEFGSGSVKCYDTNQLASNSPIEDSRTEGSCVHTSGLLLGIFDGHAGPACSQVISKRLMRYLAASLVPPDDLKTHLQNGAQSQSFVECHNDKLEFVSEIKDIYERSFEIFANELTNTTLAGFQMHQVLENAFLRLDQDLSREALESPSIRTMSVAMSGAVAVVAHIDGPHLHIASTGDCSAVLGTVTDTGQWIAKKLTNEH
;
A
#
# COMPACT_ATOMS: atom_id res chain seq x y z
N MET A 1 3.65 30.89 -14.13
CA MET A 1 2.43 30.28 -13.56
C MET A 1 2.84 29.61 -12.26
N PRO A 2 2.19 29.89 -11.11
CA PRO A 2 2.54 29.23 -9.87
C PRO A 2 2.15 27.76 -9.99
N ALA A 3 3.10 26.85 -9.76
CA ALA A 3 2.84 25.42 -9.77
C ALA A 3 1.90 25.09 -8.60
N LEU A 4 0.73 24.53 -8.92
CA LEU A 4 -0.20 24.02 -7.93
C LEU A 4 0.47 22.82 -7.24
N ALA A 5 0.97 23.01 -6.02
CA ALA A 5 1.59 21.92 -5.26
C ALA A 5 0.48 21.01 -4.72
N GLN A 6 0.41 19.79 -5.23
CA GLN A 6 -0.46 18.74 -4.69
C GLN A 6 0.38 17.79 -3.85
N LYS A 7 -0.09 17.46 -2.65
CA LYS A 7 0.50 16.40 -1.81
C LYS A 7 -0.52 15.30 -1.63
N LEU A 8 -0.15 14.07 -1.98
CA LEU A 8 -0.92 12.89 -1.59
C LEU A 8 -0.37 12.39 -0.27
N LEU A 9 -1.26 12.29 0.72
CA LEU A 9 -0.93 11.74 2.02
C LEU A 9 -1.75 10.46 2.20
N VAL A 10 -1.06 9.34 2.36
CA VAL A 10 -1.69 8.04 2.67
C VAL A 10 -1.52 7.81 4.16
N LEU A 11 -2.63 7.72 4.88
CA LEU A 11 -2.68 7.65 6.34
C LEU A 11 -3.64 6.57 6.80
N ARG A 12 -3.32 5.99 7.95
CA ARG A 12 -4.24 5.23 8.77
C ARG A 12 -4.84 6.17 9.83
N SER A 13 -6.17 6.18 9.97
CA SER A 13 -6.84 6.82 11.10
C SER A 13 -7.42 5.73 12.01
N HIS A 14 -6.85 5.56 13.20
CA HIS A 14 -7.50 4.77 14.24
C HIS A 14 -8.72 5.52 14.78
N LEU A 15 -9.93 5.10 14.38
CA LEU A 15 -11.14 5.39 15.14
C LEU A 15 -11.22 4.35 16.27
N LEU A 16 -10.77 4.72 17.47
CA LEU A 16 -11.07 3.97 18.68
C LEU A 16 -12.60 3.85 18.80
N SER A 17 -13.15 2.66 18.58
CA SER A 17 -14.58 2.43 18.81
C SER A 17 -14.82 2.45 20.33
N LEU A 18 -15.21 3.61 20.85
CA LEU A 18 -15.85 3.68 22.16
C LEU A 18 -17.30 3.26 21.94
N VAL A 19 -17.61 2.02 22.34
CA VAL A 19 -18.98 1.54 22.53
C VAL A 19 -19.69 2.53 23.46
N ALA A 20 -20.61 3.32 22.89
CA ALA A 20 -21.30 4.40 23.57
C ALA A 20 -22.46 3.85 24.42
N GLY A 21 -22.34 4.00 25.74
CA GLY A 21 -23.46 4.12 26.66
C GLY A 21 -23.64 5.59 27.06
N HIS A 22 -24.62 6.26 26.45
CA HIS A 22 -25.39 7.41 26.96
C HIS A 22 -24.66 8.55 27.72
N GLN A 23 -24.36 9.67 27.04
CA GLN A 23 -25.01 10.98 27.20
C GLN A 23 -24.19 12.09 26.52
N ARG A 24 -24.91 13.07 25.98
CA ARG A 24 -24.40 14.20 25.17
C ARG A 24 -23.56 15.19 25.99
N SER A 25 -22.68 15.86 25.23
CA SER A 25 -22.09 17.20 25.43
C SER A 25 -20.65 17.28 25.97
N SER A 26 -19.93 18.28 25.43
CA SER A 26 -18.59 18.81 25.74
C SER A 26 -17.37 18.16 25.07
N SER A 27 -17.00 18.73 23.92
CA SER A 27 -15.64 19.08 23.46
C SER A 27 -14.47 18.12 23.72
N PHE A 28 -13.90 17.58 22.63
CA PHE A 28 -12.59 16.91 22.57
C PHE A 28 -11.46 17.66 23.30
N HIS A 29 -11.55 18.99 23.43
CA HIS A 29 -10.58 19.81 24.17
C HIS A 29 -10.53 19.55 25.69
N GLN A 30 -11.56 18.95 26.32
CA GLN A 30 -11.55 18.67 27.76
C GLN A 30 -10.97 17.30 28.13
N ALA A 31 -10.95 16.32 27.19
CA ALA A 31 -10.39 15.00 27.46
C ALA A 31 -8.86 15.00 27.53
N ALA A 32 -8.19 15.85 26.74
CA ALA A 32 -6.73 16.00 26.76
C ALA A 32 -6.18 16.63 28.06
N ALA A 33 -7.00 17.40 28.79
CA ALA A 33 -6.56 18.08 30.00
C ALA A 33 -6.42 17.16 31.23
N ARG A 34 -6.94 15.92 31.18
CA ARG A 34 -6.96 15.00 32.33
C ARG A 34 -5.90 13.90 32.31
N TYR A 35 -5.11 13.79 31.24
CA TYR A 35 -3.95 12.89 31.21
C TYR A 35 -2.69 13.67 31.56
N ARG A 36 -2.50 13.98 32.85
CA ARG A 36 -1.18 14.36 33.37
C ARG A 36 -0.50 13.07 33.85
N PRO A 37 0.43 12.47 33.09
CA PRO A 37 1.24 11.38 33.63
C PRO A 37 2.08 11.99 34.77
N SER A 38 1.79 11.57 35.99
CA SER A 38 2.55 11.96 37.18
C SER A 38 3.89 11.21 37.17
N GLY A 39 4.88 11.78 36.48
CA GLY A 39 6.25 11.28 36.41
C GLY A 39 7.06 12.00 35.32
N PRO A 40 8.41 11.99 35.39
CA PRO A 40 9.22 12.45 34.27
C PRO A 40 8.85 11.66 33.00
N PRO A 41 8.90 12.28 31.81
CA PRO A 41 8.65 11.56 30.57
C PRO A 41 9.59 10.35 30.51
N LYS A 42 9.04 9.16 30.22
CA LYS A 42 9.79 7.90 30.17
C LYS A 42 10.91 7.90 29.10
N LEU A 43 10.86 8.85 28.18
CA LEU A 43 11.79 9.03 27.06
C LEU A 43 12.25 10.49 27.04
N SER A 44 13.54 10.72 26.83
CA SER A 44 14.04 12.06 26.57
C SER A 44 13.63 12.54 25.17
N PRO A 45 13.65 13.85 24.87
CA PRO A 45 13.45 14.34 23.51
C PRO A 45 14.41 13.72 22.49
N TYR A 46 15.63 13.37 22.91
CA TYR A 46 16.60 12.67 22.09
C TYR A 46 16.10 11.25 21.75
N ASP A 47 15.67 10.48 22.76
CA ASP A 47 15.16 9.12 22.56
C ASP A 47 13.92 9.12 21.65
N VAL A 48 13.02 10.08 21.83
CA VAL A 48 11.85 10.27 20.97
C VAL A 48 12.27 10.50 19.52
N ASN A 49 13.25 11.36 19.27
CA ASN A 49 13.74 11.60 17.91
C ASN A 49 14.40 10.34 17.32
N CYS A 50 15.20 9.60 18.09
CA CYS A 50 15.79 8.36 17.60
C CYS A 50 14.72 7.32 17.20
N ILE A 51 13.65 7.19 18.00
CA ILE A 51 12.54 6.29 17.70
C ILE A 51 11.78 6.75 16.46
N LEU A 52 11.37 8.02 16.41
CA LEU A 52 10.58 8.55 15.29
C LEU A 52 11.35 8.55 13.97
N ARG A 53 12.67 8.76 14.00
CA ARG A 53 13.50 8.78 12.80
C ARG A 53 13.97 7.40 12.33
N GLY A 54 13.71 6.35 13.11
CA GLY A 54 14.27 5.02 12.85
C GLY A 54 13.85 4.41 11.51
N ASN A 55 12.69 4.78 10.99
CA ASN A 55 12.14 4.26 9.73
C ASN A 55 11.82 5.35 8.69
N GLU A 56 12.36 6.57 8.88
CA GLU A 56 12.19 7.64 7.89
C GLU A 56 12.84 7.27 6.56
N HIS A 57 12.14 7.57 5.48
CA HIS A 57 12.63 7.43 4.12
C HIS A 57 12.08 8.55 3.25
N THR A 58 12.94 9.07 2.39
CA THR A 58 12.60 10.10 1.39
C THR A 58 13.11 9.60 0.05
N GLN A 59 12.25 9.69 -0.96
CA GLN A 59 12.60 9.43 -2.35
C GLN A 59 12.33 10.69 -3.17
N GLU A 60 13.33 11.18 -3.87
CA GLU A 60 13.21 12.30 -4.82
C GLU A 60 13.27 11.79 -6.26
N PHE A 61 12.58 12.49 -7.16
CA PHE A 61 12.58 12.20 -8.60
C PHE A 61 13.10 13.42 -9.36
N GLY A 62 13.97 13.18 -10.34
CA GLY A 62 14.54 14.24 -11.18
C GLY A 62 13.58 14.74 -12.28
N SER A 63 12.55 13.98 -12.59
CA SER A 63 11.58 14.25 -13.65
C SER A 63 10.25 13.54 -13.37
N GLY A 64 9.20 13.86 -14.13
CA GLY A 64 7.86 13.28 -13.99
C GLY A 64 6.88 14.19 -13.23
N SER A 65 5.71 13.65 -12.92
CA SER A 65 4.65 14.37 -12.22
C SER A 65 4.80 14.38 -10.70
N VAL A 66 5.63 13.48 -10.15
CA VAL A 66 5.90 13.37 -8.72
C VAL A 66 7.28 13.94 -8.45
N LYS A 67 7.36 14.94 -7.56
CA LYS A 67 8.65 15.52 -7.15
C LYS A 67 9.39 14.61 -6.16
N CYS A 68 8.68 14.15 -5.15
CA CYS A 68 9.21 13.30 -4.08
C CYS A 68 8.06 12.66 -3.31
N TYR A 69 8.38 11.66 -2.48
CA TYR A 69 7.54 11.24 -1.38
C TYR A 69 8.38 11.04 -0.12
N ASP A 70 7.72 11.21 1.02
CA ASP A 70 8.30 11.00 2.35
C ASP A 70 7.44 9.98 3.09
N THR A 71 8.09 9.10 3.83
CA THR A 71 7.41 7.98 4.47
C THR A 71 8.10 7.56 5.76
N ASN A 72 7.33 6.98 6.67
CA ASN A 72 7.81 6.52 7.96
C ASN A 72 6.89 5.42 8.50
N GLN A 73 7.36 4.64 9.47
CA GLN A 73 6.56 3.62 10.16
C GLN A 73 6.92 3.59 11.65
N LEU A 74 5.89 3.58 12.50
CA LEU A 74 6.03 3.48 13.94
C LEU A 74 5.17 2.30 14.44
N ALA A 75 5.82 1.28 14.99
CA ALA A 75 5.13 0.07 15.43
C ALA A 75 4.32 0.30 16.72
N SER A 76 3.06 -0.12 16.71
CA SER A 76 2.22 -0.22 17.92
C SER A 76 2.23 -1.64 18.53
N ASN A 77 2.60 -2.63 17.72
CA ASN A 77 2.67 -4.05 18.05
C ASN A 77 4.05 -4.65 17.69
N SER A 78 4.32 -5.84 18.22
CA SER A 78 5.56 -6.59 17.96
C SER A 78 5.23 -8.06 17.69
N PRO A 79 5.43 -8.57 16.45
CA PRO A 79 5.89 -7.84 15.27
C PRO A 79 4.89 -6.76 14.80
N ILE A 80 5.37 -5.75 14.06
CA ILE A 80 4.50 -4.76 13.41
C ILE A 80 3.65 -5.45 12.34
N GLU A 81 2.35 -5.15 12.32
CA GLU A 81 1.41 -5.68 11.33
C GLU A 81 1.28 -4.78 10.10
N ASP A 82 1.42 -3.46 10.27
CA ASP A 82 1.43 -2.51 9.16
C ASP A 82 2.65 -2.76 8.25
N SER A 83 2.40 -2.80 6.94
CA SER A 83 3.40 -2.92 5.87
C SER A 83 3.19 -1.82 4.84
N ARG A 84 4.21 -1.60 4.01
CA ARG A 84 4.18 -0.59 2.96
C ARG A 84 5.12 -1.00 1.84
N THR A 85 4.82 -0.54 0.63
CA THR A 85 5.69 -0.73 -0.52
C THR A 85 5.48 0.42 -1.46
N GLU A 86 6.59 0.97 -1.95
CA GLU A 86 6.62 2.01 -2.97
C GLU A 86 7.51 1.49 -4.09
N GLY A 87 7.16 1.77 -5.34
CA GLY A 87 7.99 1.33 -6.45
C GLY A 87 7.56 1.90 -7.78
N SER A 88 8.50 1.99 -8.69
CA SER A 88 8.27 2.44 -10.05
C SER A 88 7.96 1.23 -10.94
N CYS A 89 6.94 1.34 -11.78
CA CYS A 89 6.67 0.34 -12.81
C CYS A 89 7.84 0.31 -13.80
N VAL A 90 8.29 -0.88 -14.20
CA VAL A 90 9.44 -1.05 -15.10
C VAL A 90 9.02 -0.95 -16.57
N HIS A 91 7.80 -1.42 -16.88
CA HIS A 91 7.29 -1.51 -18.25
C HIS A 91 6.22 -0.45 -18.57
N THR A 92 5.88 0.40 -17.61
CA THR A 92 5.00 1.57 -17.77
C THR A 92 5.57 2.74 -16.97
N SER A 93 5.09 3.97 -17.18
CA SER A 93 5.58 5.17 -16.48
C SER A 93 5.02 5.37 -15.06
N GLY A 94 4.19 4.44 -14.59
CA GLY A 94 3.46 4.57 -13.33
C GLY A 94 4.34 4.46 -12.08
N LEU A 95 4.05 5.28 -11.07
CA LEU A 95 4.51 5.10 -9.70
C LEU A 95 3.41 4.42 -8.88
N LEU A 96 3.76 3.38 -8.13
CA LEU A 96 2.87 2.69 -7.21
C LEU A 96 3.28 2.98 -5.77
N LEU A 97 2.31 3.37 -4.93
CA LEU A 97 2.50 3.64 -3.50
C LEU A 97 1.43 2.89 -2.70
N GLY A 98 1.83 1.92 -1.89
CA GLY A 98 0.92 1.03 -1.17
C GLY A 98 1.12 1.06 0.34
N ILE A 99 0.02 1.17 1.09
CA ILE A 99 -0.04 0.99 2.55
C ILE A 99 -0.97 -0.17 2.87
N PHE A 100 -0.54 -1.03 3.79
CA PHE A 100 -1.20 -2.28 4.12
C PHE A 100 -1.30 -2.42 5.64
N ASP A 101 -2.51 -2.52 6.18
CA ASP A 101 -2.74 -2.64 7.63
C ASP A 101 -3.14 -4.09 7.94
N GLY A 102 -2.20 -4.86 8.50
CA GLY A 102 -2.39 -6.26 8.84
C GLY A 102 -3.15 -6.45 10.15
N HIS A 103 -3.77 -7.61 10.32
CA HIS A 103 -4.39 -8.02 11.57
C HIS A 103 -4.38 -9.55 11.72
N ALA A 104 -4.41 -10.00 12.98
CA ALA A 104 -4.23 -11.42 13.33
C ALA A 104 -2.87 -11.98 12.88
N GLY A 105 -1.83 -11.14 12.96
CA GLY A 105 -0.47 -11.44 12.53
C GLY A 105 -0.04 -10.66 11.29
N PRO A 106 1.28 -10.52 11.05
CA PRO A 106 1.80 -9.68 9.98
C PRO A 106 1.90 -10.38 8.62
N ALA A 107 1.54 -11.68 8.55
CA ALA A 107 1.83 -12.51 7.39
C ALA A 107 1.11 -12.02 6.13
N CYS A 108 -0.20 -11.74 6.20
CA CYS A 108 -0.97 -11.26 5.06
C CYS A 108 -0.45 -9.92 4.53
N SER A 109 -0.32 -8.90 5.39
CA SER A 109 0.14 -7.56 5.00
C SER A 109 1.56 -7.57 4.40
N GLN A 110 2.48 -8.38 4.96
CA GLN A 110 3.84 -8.53 4.42
C GLN A 110 3.84 -9.18 3.04
N VAL A 111 2.94 -10.12 2.78
CA VAL A 111 2.86 -10.81 1.49
C VAL A 111 2.18 -9.95 0.44
N ILE A 112 1.02 -9.36 0.75
CA ILE A 112 0.30 -8.55 -0.23
C ILE A 112 1.05 -7.26 -0.55
N SER A 113 1.79 -6.67 0.40
CA SER A 113 2.53 -5.43 0.16
C SER A 113 3.50 -5.53 -1.00
N LYS A 114 4.12 -6.70 -1.17
CA LYS A 114 5.03 -6.96 -2.29
C LYS A 114 4.33 -7.53 -3.51
N ARG A 115 3.43 -8.49 -3.31
CA ARG A 115 2.82 -9.21 -4.44
C ARG A 115 1.84 -8.33 -5.21
N LEU A 116 1.01 -7.55 -4.52
CA LEU A 116 -0.04 -6.76 -5.16
C LEU A 116 0.53 -5.75 -6.16
N MET A 117 1.65 -5.12 -5.81
CA MET A 117 2.33 -4.15 -6.68
C MET A 117 2.71 -4.77 -8.03
N ARG A 118 3.18 -6.03 -8.02
CA ARG A 118 3.59 -6.78 -9.21
C ARG A 118 2.38 -7.19 -10.05
N TYR A 119 1.29 -7.61 -9.40
CA TYR A 119 0.04 -7.93 -10.08
C TYR A 119 -0.54 -6.68 -10.76
N LEU A 120 -0.53 -5.54 -10.07
CA LEU A 120 -0.98 -4.26 -10.62
C LEU A 120 -0.11 -3.84 -11.81
N ALA A 121 1.21 -3.84 -11.65
CA ALA A 121 2.13 -3.45 -12.70
C ALA A 121 2.00 -4.32 -13.95
N ALA A 122 1.90 -5.64 -13.81
CA ALA A 122 1.68 -6.55 -14.95
C ALA A 122 0.34 -6.29 -15.65
N SER A 123 -0.73 -6.01 -14.90
CA SER A 123 -2.06 -5.72 -15.44
C SER A 123 -2.11 -4.41 -16.24
N LEU A 124 -1.16 -3.50 -16.00
CA LEU A 124 -1.05 -2.22 -16.69
C LEU A 124 -0.21 -2.31 -17.98
N VAL A 125 0.50 -3.42 -18.23
CA VAL A 125 1.26 -3.63 -19.46
C VAL A 125 0.31 -4.09 -20.58
N PRO A 126 0.41 -3.51 -21.79
CA PRO A 126 -0.35 -4.02 -22.94
C PRO A 126 -0.13 -5.52 -23.17
N PRO A 127 -1.17 -6.33 -23.46
CA PRO A 127 -1.07 -7.79 -23.59
C PRO A 127 0.03 -8.29 -24.55
N ASP A 128 0.21 -7.62 -25.70
CA ASP A 128 1.24 -7.98 -26.69
C ASP A 128 2.67 -7.73 -26.16
N ASP A 129 2.86 -6.61 -25.43
CA ASP A 129 4.14 -6.28 -24.79
C ASP A 129 4.41 -7.22 -23.62
N LEU A 130 3.39 -7.49 -22.79
CA LEU A 130 3.45 -8.45 -21.69
C LEU A 130 3.90 -9.82 -22.18
N LYS A 131 3.31 -10.31 -23.27
CA LYS A 131 3.70 -11.58 -23.90
C LYS A 131 5.18 -11.58 -24.30
N THR A 132 5.66 -10.48 -24.87
CA THR A 132 7.07 -10.34 -25.24
C THR A 132 7.98 -10.36 -24.01
N HIS A 133 7.61 -9.66 -22.94
CA HIS A 133 8.37 -9.67 -21.69
C HIS A 133 8.44 -11.07 -21.06
N LEU A 134 7.31 -11.80 -21.00
CA LEU A 134 7.27 -13.16 -20.49
C LEU A 134 8.12 -14.14 -21.32
N GLN A 135 8.09 -14.03 -22.66
CA GLN A 135 8.94 -14.82 -23.54
C GLN A 135 10.44 -14.56 -23.34
N ASN A 136 10.80 -13.36 -22.92
CA ASN A 136 12.16 -12.98 -22.57
C ASN A 136 12.55 -13.36 -21.13
N GLY A 137 11.70 -14.11 -20.42
CA GLY A 137 11.98 -14.59 -19.07
C GLY A 137 11.69 -13.57 -17.96
N ALA A 138 10.83 -12.57 -18.22
CA ALA A 138 10.38 -11.67 -17.16
C ALA A 138 9.64 -12.44 -16.06
N GLN A 139 10.01 -12.16 -14.81
CA GLN A 139 9.41 -12.73 -13.61
C GLN A 139 8.63 -11.65 -12.84
N SER A 140 7.94 -12.02 -11.78
CA SER A 140 7.17 -11.08 -10.95
C SER A 140 7.98 -9.87 -10.48
N GLN A 141 9.27 -10.06 -10.16
CA GLN A 141 10.18 -8.98 -9.75
C GLN A 141 10.56 -8.04 -10.89
N SER A 142 10.41 -8.43 -12.15
CA SER A 142 10.77 -7.63 -13.32
C SER A 142 9.81 -6.47 -13.58
N PHE A 143 8.62 -6.45 -12.94
CA PHE A 143 7.57 -5.48 -13.25
C PHE A 143 7.61 -4.22 -12.38
N VAL A 144 8.22 -4.30 -11.20
CA VAL A 144 8.29 -3.18 -10.23
C VAL A 144 9.68 -3.06 -9.66
N GLU A 145 10.27 -1.89 -9.80
CA GLU A 145 11.46 -1.48 -9.08
C GLU A 145 11.03 -0.92 -7.72
N CYS A 146 11.04 -1.76 -6.68
CA CYS A 146 10.67 -1.34 -5.33
C CYS A 146 11.71 -0.38 -4.75
N HIS A 147 11.25 0.69 -4.14
CA HIS A 147 12.06 1.63 -3.39
C HIS A 147 12.09 1.22 -1.90
N ASN A 148 13.26 1.31 -1.26
CA ASN A 148 13.42 1.02 0.17
C ASN A 148 12.89 -0.36 0.61
N ASP A 149 13.00 -1.36 -0.26
CA ASP A 149 12.62 -2.74 0.07
C ASP A 149 13.67 -3.35 1.00
N LYS A 150 13.31 -3.54 2.27
CA LYS A 150 14.18 -4.08 3.31
C LYS A 150 13.92 -5.55 3.60
N LEU A 151 12.95 -6.17 2.93
CA LEU A 151 12.50 -7.51 3.25
C LEU A 151 12.63 -8.38 2.00
N GLU A 152 13.02 -9.63 2.16
CA GLU A 152 12.94 -10.64 1.11
C GLU A 152 12.03 -11.78 1.55
N PHE A 153 11.34 -12.40 0.58
CA PHE A 153 10.62 -13.63 0.86
C PHE A 153 11.62 -14.77 1.06
N VAL A 154 11.28 -15.68 1.96
CA VAL A 154 11.96 -16.97 2.09
C VAL A 154 11.78 -17.79 0.80
N SER A 155 12.84 -18.47 0.38
CA SER A 155 12.91 -19.18 -0.90
C SER A 155 11.76 -20.17 -1.13
N GLU A 156 11.37 -20.90 -0.09
CA GLU A 156 10.31 -21.92 -0.16
C GLU A 156 8.95 -21.38 -0.64
N ILE A 157 8.55 -20.18 -0.23
CA ILE A 157 7.28 -19.61 -0.70
C ILE A 157 7.46 -18.81 -1.99
N LYS A 158 8.68 -18.33 -2.27
CA LYS A 158 8.97 -17.54 -3.47
C LYS A 158 8.55 -18.28 -4.74
N ASP A 159 8.84 -19.58 -4.83
CA ASP A 159 8.51 -20.39 -6.01
C ASP A 159 6.99 -20.58 -6.17
N ILE A 160 6.25 -20.70 -5.06
CA ILE A 160 4.78 -20.78 -5.07
C ILE A 160 4.19 -19.47 -5.60
N TYR A 161 4.68 -18.34 -5.09
CA TYR A 161 4.20 -17.02 -5.49
C TYR A 161 4.55 -16.68 -6.92
N GLU A 162 5.75 -17.06 -7.37
CA GLU A 162 6.17 -16.87 -8.76
C GLU A 162 5.28 -17.69 -9.70
N ARG A 163 4.99 -18.95 -9.36
CA ARG A 163 4.09 -19.79 -10.16
C ARG A 163 2.69 -19.19 -10.28
N SER A 164 2.11 -18.71 -9.18
CA SER A 164 0.79 -18.05 -9.21
C SER A 164 0.81 -16.79 -10.08
N PHE A 165 1.87 -15.99 -9.98
CA PHE A 165 2.05 -14.81 -10.82
C PHE A 165 2.21 -15.18 -12.30
N GLU A 166 2.99 -16.20 -12.64
CA GLU A 166 3.15 -16.68 -14.02
C GLU A 166 1.81 -17.09 -14.63
N ILE A 167 0.98 -17.82 -13.88
CA ILE A 167 -0.37 -18.21 -14.33
C ILE A 167 -1.20 -16.95 -14.62
N PHE A 168 -1.21 -16.00 -13.69
CA PHE A 168 -1.92 -14.73 -13.85
C PHE A 168 -1.44 -13.93 -15.06
N ALA A 169 -0.13 -13.75 -15.20
CA ALA A 169 0.46 -12.97 -16.28
C ALA A 169 0.16 -13.61 -17.65
N ASN A 170 0.19 -14.95 -17.76
CA ASN A 170 -0.20 -15.64 -18.98
C ASN A 170 -1.68 -15.46 -19.32
N GLU A 171 -2.58 -15.46 -18.33
CA GLU A 171 -4.00 -15.17 -18.55
C GLU A 171 -4.23 -13.75 -19.08
N LEU A 172 -3.49 -12.76 -18.56
CA LEU A 172 -3.54 -11.38 -19.06
C LEU A 172 -3.17 -11.28 -20.55
N THR A 173 -2.21 -12.08 -21.04
CA THR A 173 -1.83 -12.06 -22.47
C THR A 173 -2.94 -12.49 -23.42
N ASN A 174 -3.94 -13.24 -22.94
CA ASN A 174 -5.08 -13.67 -23.74
C ASN A 174 -6.23 -12.65 -23.72
N THR A 175 -6.11 -11.57 -22.96
CA THR A 175 -7.12 -10.52 -22.85
C THR A 175 -7.00 -9.54 -24.02
N THR A 176 -8.13 -9.09 -24.56
CA THR A 176 -8.13 -8.10 -25.66
C THR A 176 -8.03 -6.68 -25.11
N LEU A 177 -7.24 -5.81 -25.76
CA LEU A 177 -7.16 -4.37 -25.42
C LEU A 177 -8.48 -3.60 -25.64
N ALA A 178 -9.40 -4.17 -26.41
CA ALA A 178 -10.71 -3.59 -26.66
C ALA A 178 -11.51 -3.55 -25.36
N GLY A 179 -11.68 -2.34 -24.81
CA GLY A 179 -12.43 -2.14 -23.57
C GLY A 179 -11.58 -2.01 -22.30
N PHE A 180 -10.30 -1.64 -22.40
CA PHE A 180 -9.48 -1.31 -21.22
C PHE A 180 -10.19 -0.28 -20.32
N GLN A 181 -10.43 -0.66 -19.06
CA GLN A 181 -10.99 0.20 -18.03
C GLN A 181 -10.09 0.15 -16.81
N MET A 182 -9.40 1.26 -16.51
CA MET A 182 -8.43 1.33 -15.41
C MET A 182 -8.99 0.80 -14.09
N HIS A 183 -10.24 1.14 -13.74
CA HIS A 183 -10.84 0.67 -12.50
C HIS A 183 -10.98 -0.86 -12.45
N GLN A 184 -11.37 -1.52 -13.56
CA GLN A 184 -11.50 -2.97 -13.62
C GLN A 184 -10.14 -3.65 -13.54
N VAL A 185 -9.13 -3.07 -14.16
CA VAL A 185 -7.75 -3.58 -14.13
C VAL A 185 -7.22 -3.62 -12.69
N LEU A 186 -7.38 -2.52 -11.94
CA LEU A 186 -6.96 -2.45 -10.55
C LEU A 186 -7.80 -3.40 -9.67
N GLU A 187 -9.12 -3.44 -9.85
CA GLU A 187 -10.02 -4.33 -9.10
C GLU A 187 -9.68 -5.81 -9.33
N ASN A 188 -9.48 -6.22 -10.59
CA ASN A 188 -9.14 -7.59 -10.95
C ASN A 188 -7.80 -8.02 -10.35
N ALA A 189 -6.81 -7.13 -10.28
CA ALA A 189 -5.52 -7.44 -9.66
C ALA A 189 -5.66 -7.75 -8.15
N PHE A 190 -6.50 -6.98 -7.43
CA PHE A 190 -6.79 -7.25 -6.01
C PHE A 190 -7.51 -8.58 -5.84
N LEU A 191 -8.60 -8.80 -6.58
CA LEU A 191 -9.40 -10.02 -6.52
C LEU A 191 -8.57 -11.25 -6.87
N ARG A 192 -7.74 -11.15 -7.91
CA ARG A 192 -6.89 -12.24 -8.34
C ARG A 192 -5.84 -12.60 -7.31
N LEU A 193 -5.16 -11.62 -6.71
CA LEU A 193 -4.19 -11.92 -5.66
C LEU A 193 -4.86 -12.61 -4.48
N ASP A 194 -6.04 -12.14 -4.03
CA ASP A 194 -6.78 -12.77 -2.92
C ASP A 194 -7.16 -14.23 -3.22
N GLN A 195 -7.64 -14.50 -4.44
CA GLN A 195 -7.91 -15.86 -4.92
C GLN A 195 -6.64 -16.73 -4.95
N ASP A 196 -5.52 -16.17 -5.39
CA ASP A 196 -4.23 -16.88 -5.40
C ASP A 196 -3.79 -17.23 -3.98
N LEU A 197 -3.91 -16.32 -3.01
CA LEU A 197 -3.61 -16.62 -1.60
C LEU A 197 -4.45 -17.78 -1.06
N SER A 198 -5.75 -17.78 -1.35
CA SER A 198 -6.65 -18.86 -0.94
C SER A 198 -6.27 -20.19 -1.62
N ARG A 199 -5.98 -20.18 -2.93
CA ARG A 199 -5.63 -21.39 -3.68
C ARG A 199 -4.31 -21.97 -3.19
N GLU A 200 -3.30 -21.13 -2.98
CA GLU A 200 -1.97 -21.54 -2.49
C GLU A 200 -2.04 -22.22 -1.13
N ALA A 201 -2.87 -21.72 -0.21
CA ALA A 201 -3.07 -22.33 1.10
C ALA A 201 -3.75 -23.70 1.02
N LEU A 202 -4.65 -23.90 0.05
CA LEU A 202 -5.35 -25.17 -0.16
C LEU A 202 -4.50 -26.21 -0.91
N GLU A 203 -3.76 -25.78 -1.95
CA GLU A 203 -2.99 -26.67 -2.82
C GLU A 203 -1.60 -26.99 -2.26
N SER A 204 -0.99 -26.05 -1.53
CA SER A 204 0.35 -26.19 -0.92
C SER A 204 0.31 -25.80 0.55
N PRO A 205 -0.39 -26.58 1.39
CA PRO A 205 -0.57 -26.26 2.81
C PRO A 205 0.77 -26.32 3.54
N SER A 206 1.20 -25.17 4.05
CA SER A 206 2.38 -25.00 4.89
C SER A 206 2.04 -24.01 6.00
N ILE A 207 2.84 -23.97 7.08
CA ILE A 207 2.64 -22.98 8.14
C ILE A 207 2.59 -21.57 7.56
N ARG A 208 3.39 -21.27 6.53
CA ARG A 208 3.49 -19.92 5.98
C ARG A 208 2.31 -19.58 5.06
N THR A 209 1.93 -20.46 4.13
CA THR A 209 0.75 -20.25 3.28
C THR A 209 -0.54 -20.19 4.09
N MET A 210 -0.67 -21.03 5.13
CA MET A 210 -1.78 -20.96 6.07
C MET A 210 -1.76 -19.68 6.92
N SER A 211 -0.60 -19.23 7.40
CA SER A 211 -0.52 -17.98 8.17
C SER A 211 -0.98 -16.77 7.34
N VAL A 212 -0.67 -16.76 6.05
CA VAL A 212 -1.10 -15.70 5.13
C VAL A 212 -2.60 -15.75 4.91
N ALA A 213 -3.17 -16.92 4.62
CA ALA A 213 -4.61 -17.07 4.38
C ALA A 213 -5.48 -16.92 5.64
N MET A 214 -4.91 -17.17 6.84
CA MET A 214 -5.62 -17.06 8.12
C MET A 214 -5.44 -15.69 8.80
N SER A 215 -4.48 -14.88 8.38
CA SER A 215 -4.38 -13.47 8.76
C SER A 215 -5.06 -12.59 7.71
N GLY A 216 -5.36 -11.35 8.07
CA GLY A 216 -5.99 -10.40 7.15
C GLY A 216 -5.15 -9.15 6.99
N ALA A 217 -5.42 -8.41 5.92
CA ALA A 217 -4.85 -7.09 5.73
C ALA A 217 -5.78 -6.20 4.91
N VAL A 218 -5.84 -4.95 5.32
CA VAL A 218 -6.43 -3.83 4.58
C VAL A 218 -5.37 -3.30 3.62
N ALA A 219 -5.77 -2.79 2.46
CA ALA A 219 -4.84 -2.24 1.48
C ALA A 219 -5.37 -0.92 0.89
N VAL A 220 -4.47 0.03 0.68
CA VAL A 220 -4.69 1.19 -0.19
C VAL A 220 -3.48 1.36 -1.08
N VAL A 221 -3.71 1.45 -2.38
CA VAL A 221 -2.66 1.65 -3.37
C VAL A 221 -3.01 2.85 -4.24
N ALA A 222 -2.06 3.77 -4.36
CA ALA A 222 -2.10 4.86 -5.31
C ALA A 222 -1.23 4.51 -6.52
N HIS A 223 -1.82 4.63 -7.72
CA HIS A 223 -1.12 4.56 -8.99
C HIS A 223 -1.09 5.97 -9.60
N ILE A 224 0.11 6.49 -9.85
CA ILE A 224 0.32 7.82 -10.42
C ILE A 224 1.04 7.68 -11.75
N ASP A 225 0.38 8.06 -12.84
CA ASP A 225 0.95 8.04 -14.18
C ASP A 225 0.73 9.38 -14.87
N GLY A 226 1.81 10.18 -14.97
CA GLY A 226 1.73 11.55 -15.42
C GLY A 226 0.68 12.35 -14.61
N PRO A 227 -0.33 12.97 -15.24
CA PRO A 227 -1.37 13.72 -14.54
C PRO A 227 -2.46 12.84 -13.91
N HIS A 228 -2.44 11.52 -14.13
CA HIS A 228 -3.48 10.62 -13.68
C HIS A 228 -3.16 10.02 -12.31
N LEU A 229 -4.10 10.19 -11.37
CA LEU A 229 -4.04 9.59 -10.04
C LEU A 229 -5.21 8.62 -9.90
N HIS A 230 -4.91 7.36 -9.65
CA HIS A 230 -5.89 6.32 -9.36
C HIS A 230 -5.66 5.76 -7.95
N ILE A 231 -6.74 5.58 -7.20
CA ILE A 231 -6.70 4.99 -5.87
C ILE A 231 -7.55 3.72 -5.89
N ALA A 232 -6.95 2.61 -5.48
CA ALA A 232 -7.64 1.36 -5.19
C ALA A 232 -7.52 1.07 -3.69
N SER A 233 -8.64 0.79 -3.02
CA SER A 233 -8.65 0.52 -1.58
C SER A 233 -9.62 -0.60 -1.19
N THR A 234 -9.21 -1.37 -0.19
CA THR A 234 -10.01 -2.40 0.47
C THR A 234 -9.82 -2.30 1.98
N GLY A 235 -10.88 -1.90 2.70
CA GLY A 235 -10.89 -1.72 4.16
C GLY A 235 -10.86 -0.24 4.58
N ASP A 236 -10.19 0.07 5.69
CA ASP A 236 -10.26 1.38 6.38
C ASP A 236 -9.02 2.27 6.21
N CYS A 237 -7.98 1.81 5.51
CA CYS A 237 -6.86 2.66 5.11
C CYS A 237 -7.33 3.77 4.16
N SER A 238 -6.77 4.98 4.32
CA SER A 238 -7.27 6.15 3.60
C SER A 238 -6.20 6.91 2.83
N ALA A 239 -6.59 7.41 1.66
CA ALA A 239 -5.80 8.34 0.86
C ALA A 239 -6.45 9.72 0.87
N VAL A 240 -5.66 10.76 1.10
CA VAL A 240 -6.12 12.16 1.16
C VAL A 240 -5.28 13.02 0.24
N LEU A 241 -5.95 13.76 -0.64
CA LEU A 241 -5.31 14.75 -1.50
C LEU A 241 -5.36 16.13 -0.86
N GLY A 242 -4.18 16.70 -0.59
CA GLY A 242 -4.04 18.10 -0.20
C GLY A 242 -3.87 18.99 -1.43
N THR A 243 -4.77 19.94 -1.62
CA THR A 243 -4.70 20.96 -2.68
C THR A 243 -4.53 22.36 -2.08
N VAL A 244 -3.74 23.19 -2.73
CA VAL A 244 -3.60 24.61 -2.39
C VAL A 244 -4.40 25.42 -3.40
N THR A 245 -5.30 26.26 -2.91
CA THR A 245 -6.09 27.20 -3.72
C THR A 245 -5.27 28.41 -4.13
N ASP A 246 -5.76 29.18 -5.11
CA ASP A 246 -5.11 30.43 -5.54
C ASP A 246 -4.98 31.47 -4.40
N THR A 247 -5.79 31.34 -3.35
CA THR A 247 -5.74 32.19 -2.14
C THR A 247 -4.72 31.69 -1.09
N GLY A 248 -4.03 30.58 -1.36
CA GLY A 248 -3.06 29.97 -0.44
C GLY A 248 -3.69 29.09 0.65
N GLN A 249 -5.01 28.87 0.63
CA GLN A 249 -5.67 27.98 1.59
C GLN A 249 -5.51 26.50 1.19
N TRP A 250 -5.25 25.65 2.18
CA TRP A 250 -5.19 24.19 2.02
C TRP A 250 -6.57 23.56 2.13
N ILE A 251 -6.88 22.67 1.19
CA ILE A 251 -8.08 21.84 1.20
C ILE A 251 -7.65 20.38 1.22
N ALA A 252 -8.21 19.60 2.15
CA ALA A 252 -8.01 18.15 2.22
C ALA A 252 -9.23 17.44 1.62
N LYS A 253 -9.01 16.63 0.59
CA LYS A 253 -10.04 15.83 -0.06
C LYS A 253 -9.74 14.34 0.15
N LYS A 254 -10.59 13.64 0.90
CA LYS A 254 -10.51 12.18 1.02
C LYS A 254 -10.82 11.54 -0.33
N LEU A 255 -9.98 10.59 -0.75
CA LEU A 255 -10.10 9.88 -2.03
C LEU A 255 -10.64 8.45 -1.89
N THR A 256 -10.76 7.96 -0.65
CA THR A 256 -11.29 6.62 -0.33
C THR A 256 -12.60 6.73 0.44
N ASN A 257 -13.44 5.71 0.31
CA ASN A 257 -14.56 5.46 1.22
C ASN A 257 -14.11 4.38 2.21
N GLU A 258 -14.41 4.53 3.50
CA GLU A 258 -14.18 3.45 4.48
C GLU A 258 -15.19 2.33 4.23
N HIS A 259 -14.72 1.08 4.28
CA HIS A 259 -15.53 -0.13 4.03
C HIS A 259 -15.92 -0.82 5.35
#